data_AF-A0A6J8B9C8-F1
#
_entry.id   AF-A0A6J8B9C8-F1
#
_cell.length_a   1.000
_cell.length_b   1.000
_cell.length_c   1.000
_cell.angle_alpha   90.00
_cell.angle_beta   90.00
_cell.angle_gamma   90.00
#
_symmetry.space_group_name_H-M   'P 1'
#
loop_
_entity.id
_entity.type
_entity.pdbx_description
1 polymer ?
#
loop_
_entity_poly.entity_id
_entity_poly.type
_entity_poly.pdbx_seq_one_letter_code
_entity_poly.pdbx_strand_id
1 'polypeptide(L)'
;MNRSQGIQLVCNLLFYLVADLYKNHVVKLPHLNELKERDAELRLKSSDVEIEFIHEPLKDVIKAYQRVNEIIEPQLPIVDNKCDVKGASTGKLAGKKIGIKDNGAVAGVPMMNGSKILEGYTPEFDATIITRCLDEGGIIAGKTVCEDMCFSGNSWTSSSGPVKNPFNNRLLVDLALVVLLC
;
A
#
# COMPACT_ATOMS: atom_id res chain seq x y z
N MET A 1 5.70 -24.52 2.33
CA MET A 1 6.19 -23.23 1.78
C MET A 1 7.21 -22.64 2.73
N ASN A 2 8.33 -22.10 2.23
CA ASN A 2 9.24 -21.36 3.12
C ASN A 2 8.63 -19.99 3.48
N ARG A 3 9.00 -19.41 4.62
CA ARG A 3 8.40 -18.16 5.12
C ARG A 3 8.39 -17.03 4.08
N SER A 4 9.44 -16.95 3.25
CA SER A 4 9.56 -15.96 2.18
C SER A 4 8.56 -16.14 1.03
N GLN A 5 8.27 -17.38 0.62
CA GLN A 5 7.32 -17.67 -0.45
C GLN A 5 5.88 -17.32 -0.04
N GLY A 6 5.53 -17.55 1.24
CA GLY A 6 4.18 -17.24 1.76
C GLY A 6 3.92 -15.74 1.83
N ILE A 7 4.92 -14.99 2.28
CA ILE A 7 4.86 -13.52 2.27
C ILE A 7 4.73 -13.00 0.84
N GLN A 8 5.52 -13.55 -0.10
CA GLN A 8 5.47 -13.13 -1.50
C GLN A 8 4.11 -13.39 -2.15
N LEU A 9 3.49 -14.54 -1.87
CA LEU A 9 2.15 -14.87 -2.37
C LEU A 9 1.12 -13.89 -1.83
N VAL A 10 1.07 -13.67 -0.51
CA VAL A 10 0.11 -12.75 0.13
C VAL A 10 0.29 -11.32 -0.36
N CYS A 11 1.53 -10.82 -0.47
CA CYS A 11 1.79 -9.48 -0.96
C CYS A 11 1.32 -9.30 -2.42
N ASN A 12 1.65 -10.23 -3.31
CA ASN A 12 1.23 -10.17 -4.71
C ASN A 12 -0.29 -10.30 -4.88
N LEU A 13 -0.93 -11.08 -4.03
CA LEU A 13 -2.39 -11.19 -4.00
C LEU A 13 -3.06 -9.91 -3.55
N LEU A 14 -2.50 -9.25 -2.52
CA LEU A 14 -2.96 -7.93 -2.08
C LEU A 14 -2.81 -6.91 -3.22
N PHE A 15 -1.69 -6.91 -3.94
CA PHE A 15 -1.50 -6.08 -5.14
C PHE A 15 -2.55 -6.34 -6.22
N TYR A 16 -2.93 -7.60 -6.45
CA TYR A 16 -3.98 -7.96 -7.40
C TYR A 16 -5.35 -7.43 -6.96
N LEU A 17 -5.73 -7.62 -5.69
CA LEU A 17 -6.99 -7.11 -5.14
C LEU A 17 -7.06 -5.59 -5.23
N VAL A 18 -5.94 -4.91 -5.01
CA VAL A 18 -5.84 -3.46 -5.15
C VAL A 18 -5.90 -3.03 -6.62
N ALA A 19 -5.27 -3.76 -7.53
CA ALA A 19 -5.40 -3.47 -8.97
C ALA A 19 -6.85 -3.64 -9.46
N ASP A 20 -7.60 -4.58 -8.87
CA ASP A 20 -9.03 -4.79 -9.14
C ASP A 20 -9.88 -3.64 -8.57
N LEU A 21 -9.54 -3.10 -7.38
CA LEU A 21 -10.15 -1.87 -6.84
C LEU A 21 -10.10 -0.73 -7.86
N TYR A 22 -8.91 -0.46 -8.41
CA TYR A 22 -8.69 0.65 -9.32
C TYR A 22 -9.41 0.50 -10.66
N LYS A 23 -9.77 -0.72 -11.07
CA LYS A 23 -10.46 -0.98 -12.34
C LYS A 23 -11.98 -1.07 -12.19
N ASN A 24 -12.44 -1.72 -11.13
CA ASN A 24 -13.83 -2.18 -11.03
C ASN A 24 -14.61 -1.55 -9.87
N HIS A 25 -13.98 -0.70 -9.04
CA HIS A 25 -14.61 -0.08 -7.85
C HIS A 25 -15.30 -1.09 -6.92
N VAL A 26 -14.94 -2.38 -6.99
CA VAL A 26 -15.45 -3.47 -6.16
C VAL A 26 -14.37 -4.54 -6.11
N VAL A 27 -13.91 -4.91 -4.92
CA VAL A 27 -13.05 -6.09 -4.74
C VAL A 27 -13.91 -7.32 -4.63
N LYS A 28 -13.66 -8.30 -5.49
CA LYS A 28 -14.26 -9.62 -5.39
C LYS A 28 -13.29 -10.58 -4.74
N LEU A 29 -13.81 -11.49 -3.91
CA LEU A 29 -13.04 -12.62 -3.43
C LEU A 29 -12.68 -13.50 -4.63
N PRO A 30 -11.38 -13.66 -4.95
CA PRO A 30 -10.96 -14.51 -6.05
C PRO A 30 -11.37 -15.95 -5.78
N HIS A 31 -11.73 -16.67 -6.83
CA HIS A 31 -11.97 -18.11 -6.74
C HIS A 31 -10.65 -18.84 -6.49
N LEU A 32 -10.69 -20.01 -5.83
CA LEU A 32 -9.48 -20.80 -5.56
C LEU A 32 -8.71 -21.14 -6.85
N ASN A 33 -9.41 -21.34 -7.97
CA ASN A 33 -8.77 -21.58 -9.26
C ASN A 33 -7.98 -20.37 -9.77
N GLU A 34 -8.48 -19.15 -9.57
CA GLU A 34 -7.77 -17.92 -9.94
C GLU A 34 -6.50 -17.75 -9.09
N LEU A 35 -6.54 -18.18 -7.81
CA LEU A 35 -5.36 -18.22 -6.96
C LEU A 35 -4.33 -19.24 -7.42
N LYS A 36 -4.76 -20.42 -7.87
CA LYS A 36 -3.89 -21.47 -8.43
C LYS A 36 -3.23 -21.02 -9.74
N GLU A 37 -3.98 -20.37 -10.62
CA GLU A 37 -3.44 -19.78 -11.85
C GLU A 37 -2.37 -18.74 -11.53
N ARG A 38 -2.62 -17.87 -10.55
CA ARG A 38 -1.64 -16.85 -10.13
C ARG A 38 -0.40 -17.46 -9.47
N ASP A 39 -0.57 -18.48 -8.63
CA ASP A 39 0.56 -19.22 -8.05
C ASP A 39 1.46 -19.80 -9.14
N ALA A 40 0.87 -20.35 -10.21
CA ALA A 40 1.57 -20.88 -11.36
C ALA A 40 2.29 -19.77 -12.16
N GLU A 41 1.63 -18.64 -12.43
CA GLU A 41 2.25 -17.47 -13.10
C GLU A 41 3.48 -16.96 -12.34
N LEU A 42 3.36 -16.89 -11.01
CA LEU A 42 4.42 -16.42 -10.12
C LEU A 42 5.46 -17.51 -9.80
N ARG A 43 5.24 -18.75 -10.25
CA ARG A 43 6.10 -19.92 -10.04
C ARG A 43 6.37 -20.22 -8.56
N LEU A 44 5.37 -20.00 -7.71
CA LEU A 44 5.49 -20.13 -6.25
C LEU A 44 5.38 -21.58 -5.78
N LYS A 45 4.67 -22.44 -6.54
CA LYS A 45 4.51 -23.88 -6.30
C LYS A 45 3.85 -24.18 -4.95
N SER A 46 2.85 -23.39 -4.58
CA SER A 46 2.10 -23.61 -3.34
C SER A 46 1.21 -24.83 -3.45
N SER A 47 1.02 -25.52 -2.33
CA SER A 47 0.06 -26.61 -2.23
C SER A 47 -1.38 -26.08 -2.14
N ASP A 48 -2.36 -26.91 -2.46
CA ASP A 48 -3.79 -26.57 -2.32
C ASP A 48 -4.15 -26.13 -0.89
N VAL A 49 -3.58 -26.81 0.11
CA VAL A 49 -3.75 -26.49 1.54
C VAL A 49 -3.26 -25.07 1.86
N GLU A 50 -2.14 -24.65 1.25
CA GLU A 50 -1.59 -23.32 1.46
C GLU A 50 -2.41 -22.24 0.77
N ILE A 51 -2.94 -22.53 -0.42
CA ILE A 51 -3.84 -21.63 -1.14
C ILE A 51 -5.14 -21.45 -0.36
N GLU A 52 -5.72 -22.53 0.18
CA GLU A 52 -6.89 -22.47 1.06
C GLU A 52 -6.61 -21.69 2.34
N PHE A 53 -5.45 -21.94 2.97
CA PHE A 53 -5.02 -21.22 4.17
C PHE A 53 -4.87 -19.71 3.93
N ILE A 54 -4.51 -19.30 2.72
CA ILE A 54 -4.44 -17.88 2.32
C ILE A 54 -5.82 -17.35 1.96
N HIS A 55 -6.66 -18.14 1.29
CA HIS A 55 -8.00 -17.72 0.86
C HIS A 55 -8.93 -17.37 2.02
N GLU A 56 -8.86 -18.11 3.12
CA GLU A 56 -9.73 -17.86 4.28
C GLU A 56 -9.54 -16.45 4.88
N PRO A 57 -8.32 -16.01 5.25
CA PRO A 57 -8.07 -14.63 5.70
C PRO A 57 -8.50 -13.55 4.69
N LEU A 58 -8.44 -13.83 3.38
CA LEU A 58 -8.82 -12.83 2.36
C LEU A 58 -10.29 -12.45 2.44
N LYS A 59 -11.16 -13.33 2.95
CA LYS A 59 -12.59 -13.02 3.11
C LYS A 59 -12.77 -11.79 4.00
N ASP A 60 -12.01 -11.70 5.09
CA ASP A 60 -12.12 -10.59 6.02
C ASP A 60 -11.39 -9.34 5.52
N VAL A 61 -10.28 -9.53 4.81
CA VAL A 61 -9.57 -8.46 4.10
C VAL A 61 -10.49 -7.80 3.06
N ILE A 62 -11.18 -8.58 2.23
CA ILE A 62 -12.05 -8.07 1.15
C ILE A 62 -13.30 -7.39 1.71
N LYS A 63 -13.89 -7.90 2.79
CA LYS A 63 -14.94 -7.18 3.53
C LYS A 63 -14.46 -5.81 4.04
N ALA A 64 -13.18 -5.66 4.37
CA ALA A 64 -12.61 -4.37 4.72
C ALA A 64 -12.49 -3.44 3.51
N TYR A 65 -12.00 -3.95 2.37
CA TYR A 65 -11.88 -3.18 1.12
C TYR A 65 -13.22 -2.76 0.50
N GLN A 66 -14.27 -3.60 0.55
CA GLN A 66 -15.56 -3.25 -0.03
C GLN A 66 -16.19 -2.01 0.62
N ARG A 67 -15.88 -1.73 1.89
CA ARG A 67 -16.30 -0.49 2.59
C ARG A 67 -15.60 0.77 2.05
N VAL A 68 -14.52 0.63 1.30
CA VAL A 68 -13.77 1.76 0.72
C VAL A 68 -14.48 2.33 -0.52
N ASN A 69 -15.32 1.56 -1.22
CA ASN A 69 -15.98 2.02 -2.45
C ASN A 69 -17.25 2.86 -2.21
N GLU A 70 -17.70 3.00 -0.97
CA GLU A 70 -18.79 3.93 -0.57
C GLU A 70 -18.27 5.33 -0.24
N ILE A 71 -16.97 5.56 -0.43
CA ILE A 71 -16.27 6.76 0.01
C ILE A 71 -16.01 7.68 -1.20
N ILE A 72 -16.46 8.93 -1.10
CA ILE A 72 -16.08 10.04 -2.00
C ILE A 72 -14.55 10.16 -1.97
N GLU A 73 -13.89 10.50 -3.10
CA GLU A 73 -12.43 10.63 -3.20
C GLU A 73 -11.80 11.15 -1.89
N PRO A 74 -10.96 10.34 -1.21
CA PRO A 74 -10.43 10.73 0.07
C PRO A 74 -9.54 11.95 -0.12
N GLN A 75 -9.80 13.00 0.67
CA GLN A 75 -8.72 13.95 0.96
C GLN A 75 -7.57 13.13 1.57
N LEU A 76 -6.37 13.29 1.01
CA LEU A 76 -5.18 12.48 1.32
C LEU A 76 -5.17 12.10 2.81
N PRO A 77 -5.18 10.79 3.15
CA PRO A 77 -5.13 10.37 4.54
C PRO A 77 -3.88 10.97 5.18
N ILE A 78 -4.10 11.76 6.22
CA ILE A 78 -3.15 12.31 7.20
C ILE A 78 -1.69 12.15 6.76
N VAL A 79 -1.17 13.19 6.08
CA VAL A 79 0.25 13.30 5.75
C VAL A 79 0.98 13.67 7.03
N ASP A 80 1.76 12.73 7.57
CA ASP A 80 2.49 12.90 8.84
C ASP A 80 3.71 13.80 8.61
N ASN A 81 4.47 13.54 7.54
CA ASN A 81 5.61 14.36 7.13
C ASN A 81 5.29 15.07 5.80
N LYS A 82 4.72 16.28 5.88
CA LYS A 82 4.50 17.10 4.68
C LYS A 82 5.84 17.50 4.05
N CYS A 83 5.96 17.35 2.74
CA CYS A 83 7.10 17.83 1.97
C CYS A 83 6.63 18.37 0.60
N ASP A 84 7.55 18.95 -0.17
CA ASP A 84 7.28 19.44 -1.52
C ASP A 84 8.50 19.15 -2.41
N VAL A 85 8.77 17.86 -2.65
CA VAL A 85 9.88 17.43 -3.50
C VAL A 85 9.40 17.43 -4.95
N LYS A 86 9.95 18.36 -5.73
CA LYS A 86 9.54 18.57 -7.13
C LYS A 86 10.40 17.74 -8.07
N GLY A 87 9.74 17.01 -8.96
CA GLY A 87 10.35 16.31 -10.07
C GLY A 87 10.65 17.21 -11.27
N ALA A 88 10.81 16.59 -12.43
CA ALA A 88 10.99 17.25 -13.71
C ALA A 88 9.85 18.21 -14.05
N SER A 89 10.12 19.22 -14.87
CA SER A 89 9.11 20.20 -15.30
C SER A 89 8.06 19.63 -16.27
N THR A 90 8.34 18.47 -16.86
CA THR A 90 7.51 17.82 -17.88
C THR A 90 7.51 16.31 -17.65
N GLY A 91 6.48 15.63 -18.13
CA GLY A 91 6.33 14.17 -18.01
C GLY A 91 4.88 13.80 -17.74
N LYS A 92 4.60 12.50 -17.62
CA LYS A 92 3.23 11.99 -17.44
C LYS A 92 2.60 12.38 -16.11
N LEU A 93 3.41 12.73 -15.11
CA LEU A 93 3.00 13.10 -13.77
C LEU A 93 3.19 14.60 -13.50
N ALA A 94 3.50 15.41 -14.53
CA ALA A 94 3.72 16.84 -14.38
C ALA A 94 2.54 17.53 -13.67
N GLY A 95 2.83 18.20 -12.55
CA GLY A 95 1.83 18.91 -11.75
C GLY A 95 0.98 18.03 -10.82
N LYS A 96 1.20 16.71 -10.82
CA LYS A 96 0.47 15.76 -9.97
C LYS A 96 1.11 15.69 -8.59
N LYS A 97 0.28 15.70 -7.54
CA LYS A 97 0.74 15.56 -6.14
C LYS A 97 0.58 14.12 -5.70
N ILE A 98 1.61 13.63 -5.02
CA ILE A 98 1.76 12.21 -4.69
C ILE A 98 2.05 12.07 -3.21
N GLY A 99 1.21 11.31 -2.50
CA GLY A 99 1.48 10.84 -1.14
C GLY A 99 2.25 9.51 -1.18
N ILE A 100 3.35 9.42 -0.43
CA ILE A 100 4.20 8.23 -0.39
C ILE A 100 4.06 7.53 0.95
N LYS A 101 3.61 6.27 0.93
CA LYS A 101 3.58 5.40 2.12
C LYS A 101 4.93 5.46 2.84
N ASP A 102 4.91 5.49 4.18
CA ASP A 102 6.11 5.71 5.01
C ASP A 102 7.13 4.56 4.98
N ASN A 103 6.99 3.64 4.03
CA ASN A 103 7.99 2.62 3.66
C ASN A 103 8.77 2.95 2.38
N GLY A 104 8.31 3.92 1.58
CA GLY A 104 8.99 4.36 0.37
C GLY A 104 10.03 5.42 0.68
N ALA A 105 11.31 5.09 0.59
CA ALA A 105 12.38 6.05 0.85
C ALA A 105 12.31 7.25 -0.11
N VAL A 106 12.31 8.46 0.47
CA VAL A 106 12.46 9.73 -0.23
C VAL A 106 13.67 10.41 0.39
N ALA A 107 14.68 10.72 -0.41
CA ALA A 107 15.94 11.25 0.07
C ALA A 107 15.72 12.55 0.86
N GLY A 108 16.30 12.64 2.06
CA GLY A 108 16.19 13.80 2.93
C GLY A 108 14.83 13.99 3.62
N VAL A 109 13.88 13.05 3.47
CA VAL A 109 12.58 13.10 4.15
C VAL A 109 12.52 12.01 5.23
N PRO A 110 12.13 12.32 6.49
CA PRO A 110 12.05 11.33 7.56
C PRO A 110 11.17 10.12 7.20
N MET A 111 11.61 8.94 7.65
CA MET A 111 10.94 7.67 7.36
C MET A 111 11.03 6.72 8.56
N MET A 112 9.89 6.34 9.13
CA MET A 112 9.83 5.41 10.26
C MET A 112 9.36 4.01 9.86
N ASN A 113 8.81 3.82 8.65
CA ASN A 113 8.15 2.59 8.24
C ASN A 113 7.11 2.14 9.28
N GLY A 114 6.40 3.11 9.86
CA GLY A 114 5.39 2.88 10.91
C GLY A 114 5.96 2.38 12.24
N SER A 115 7.28 2.28 12.40
CA SER A 115 7.93 1.64 13.55
C SER A 115 8.83 2.59 14.34
N LYS A 116 8.84 2.47 15.67
CA LYS A 116 9.84 3.17 16.51
C LYS A 116 11.27 2.66 16.29
N ILE A 117 11.42 1.49 15.68
CA ILE A 117 12.75 0.95 15.36
C ILE A 117 13.53 1.88 14.43
N LEU A 118 12.83 2.62 13.55
CA LEU A 118 13.43 3.58 12.62
C LEU A 118 13.18 5.04 13.04
N GLU A 119 12.87 5.28 14.32
CA GLU A 119 12.72 6.65 14.81
C GLU A 119 13.99 7.46 14.57
N GLY A 120 13.85 8.63 13.94
CA GLY A 120 14.97 9.51 13.56
C GLY A 120 15.70 9.12 12.27
N TYR A 121 15.32 8.04 11.60
CA TYR A 121 15.92 7.67 10.32
C TYR A 121 15.49 8.61 9.18
N THR A 122 16.46 9.04 8.38
CA THR A 122 16.25 9.80 7.14
C THR A 122 17.04 9.12 6.01
N PRO A 123 16.39 8.65 4.94
CA PRO A 123 17.09 8.03 3.82
C PRO A 123 17.99 9.02 3.07
N GLU A 124 19.14 8.54 2.60
CA GLU A 124 20.05 9.31 1.74
C GLU A 124 19.70 9.20 0.25
N PHE A 125 18.89 8.22 -0.14
CA PHE A 125 18.54 7.93 -1.52
C PHE A 125 17.05 7.65 -1.66
N ASP A 126 16.54 7.96 -2.85
CA ASP A 126 15.17 7.64 -3.24
C ASP A 126 15.01 6.14 -3.51
N ALA A 127 13.85 5.59 -3.14
CA ALA A 127 13.43 4.33 -3.71
C ALA A 127 13.20 4.49 -5.22
N THR A 128 13.47 3.46 -6.01
CA THR A 128 13.40 3.53 -7.48
C THR A 128 12.06 4.03 -8.03
N ILE A 129 10.94 3.69 -7.37
CA ILE A 129 9.62 4.19 -7.78
C ILE A 129 9.48 5.70 -7.58
N ILE A 130 10.13 6.26 -6.55
CA ILE A 130 10.14 7.70 -6.28
C ILE A 130 10.95 8.43 -7.32
N THR A 131 12.13 7.92 -7.66
CA THR A 131 12.94 8.46 -8.78
C THR A 131 12.11 8.49 -10.06
N ARG A 132 11.43 7.40 -10.42
CA ARG A 132 10.56 7.35 -11.61
C ARG A 132 9.40 8.34 -11.55
N CYS A 133 8.79 8.52 -10.37
CA CYS A 133 7.73 9.51 -10.19
C CYS A 133 8.24 10.93 -10.39
N LEU A 134 9.41 11.25 -9.84
CA LEU A 134 10.06 12.55 -9.97
C LEU A 134 10.53 12.80 -11.42
N ASP A 135 11.12 11.81 -12.09
CA ASP A 135 11.56 11.91 -13.49
C ASP A 135 10.39 12.22 -14.44
N GLU A 136 9.19 11.72 -14.13
CA GLU A 136 7.96 12.00 -14.90
C GLU A 136 7.23 13.28 -14.42
N GLY A 137 7.85 14.07 -13.54
CA GLY A 137 7.37 15.38 -13.11
C GLY A 137 6.37 15.39 -11.95
N GLY A 138 6.25 14.28 -11.23
CA GLY A 138 5.45 14.19 -10.02
C GLY A 138 6.01 15.06 -8.89
N ILE A 139 5.12 15.48 -8.00
CA ILE A 139 5.44 16.25 -6.79
C ILE A 139 5.17 15.36 -5.58
N ILE A 140 6.21 15.01 -4.83
CA ILE A 140 6.04 14.30 -3.57
C ILE A 140 5.56 15.29 -2.52
N ALA A 141 4.30 15.17 -2.12
CA ALA A 141 3.63 16.11 -1.21
C ALA A 141 3.78 15.70 0.27
N GLY A 142 4.29 14.50 0.53
CA GLY A 142 4.60 14.04 1.87
C GLY A 142 4.51 12.53 2.06
N LYS A 143 4.73 12.13 3.31
CA LYS A 143 4.71 10.75 3.77
C LYS A 143 3.36 10.42 4.40
N THR A 144 2.76 9.30 4.01
CA THR A 144 1.54 8.76 4.64
C THR A 144 1.90 7.67 5.63
N VAL A 145 1.18 7.60 6.75
CA VAL A 145 1.41 6.59 7.79
C VAL A 145 1.31 5.18 7.21
N CYS A 146 2.12 4.26 7.73
CA CYS A 146 1.96 2.84 7.50
C CYS A 146 1.97 2.03 8.80
N GLU A 147 1.59 0.77 8.67
CA GLU A 147 1.63 -0.23 9.71
C GLU A 147 3.07 -0.46 10.21
N ASP A 148 3.22 -0.94 11.44
CA ASP A 148 4.53 -1.28 12.00
C ASP A 148 5.26 -2.24 11.07
N MET A 149 6.36 -1.75 10.49
CA MET A 149 7.19 -2.42 9.50
C MET A 149 6.41 -2.92 8.26
N CYS A 150 5.26 -2.31 7.94
CA CYS A 150 4.34 -2.74 6.90
C CYS A 150 3.82 -4.19 7.03
N PHE A 151 3.82 -4.77 8.23
CA PHE A 151 3.42 -6.17 8.45
C PHE A 151 1.94 -6.37 8.79
N SER A 152 1.08 -5.43 8.41
CA SER A 152 -0.38 -5.58 8.57
C SER A 152 -1.12 -5.00 7.37
N GLY A 153 -2.23 -5.63 7.01
CA GLY A 153 -3.21 -5.09 6.06
C GLY A 153 -4.21 -4.13 6.70
N ASN A 154 -4.20 -3.98 8.03
CA ASN A 154 -5.09 -3.10 8.76
C ASN A 154 -4.29 -1.98 9.43
N SER A 155 -4.73 -0.72 9.29
CA SER A 155 -3.98 0.46 9.76
C SER A 155 -4.13 0.76 11.27
N TRP A 156 -3.92 -0.23 12.14
CA TRP A 156 -3.95 -0.05 13.61
C TRP A 156 -2.63 -0.32 14.33
N THR A 157 -1.67 -0.94 13.64
CA THR A 157 -0.42 -1.38 14.28
C THR A 157 0.69 -0.34 14.24
N SER A 158 0.50 0.80 13.56
CA SER A 158 1.53 1.84 13.48
C SER A 158 1.90 2.37 14.87
N SER A 159 3.19 2.67 15.06
CA SER A 159 3.70 3.26 16.29
C SER A 159 3.20 4.68 16.55
N SER A 160 2.80 5.42 15.51
CA SER A 160 2.10 6.71 15.63
C SER A 160 0.61 6.57 15.94
N GLY A 161 0.09 5.33 15.95
CA GLY A 161 -1.28 4.98 16.29
C GLY A 161 -2.15 4.60 15.08
N PRO A 162 -3.41 4.23 15.34
CA PRO A 162 -4.33 3.79 14.30
C PRO A 162 -4.76 4.93 13.37
N VAL A 163 -4.76 4.67 12.06
CA VAL A 163 -5.23 5.61 11.04
C VAL A 163 -6.74 5.42 10.85
N LYS A 164 -7.49 6.45 11.22
CA LYS A 164 -8.96 6.44 11.14
C LYS A 164 -9.45 6.78 9.74
N ASN A 165 -10.58 6.20 9.37
CA ASN A 165 -11.28 6.54 8.15
C ASN A 165 -11.84 7.98 8.24
N PRO A 166 -11.50 8.87 7.28
CA PRO A 166 -11.92 10.27 7.33
C PRO A 166 -13.44 10.47 7.21
N PHE A 167 -14.17 9.49 6.67
CA PHE A 167 -15.62 9.54 6.50
C PHE A 167 -16.38 8.89 7.67
N ASN A 168 -15.72 8.00 8.41
CA ASN A 168 -16.26 7.40 9.61
C ASN A 168 -15.16 7.09 10.62
N ASN A 169 -15.02 7.93 11.64
CA ASN A 169 -13.97 7.82 12.65
C ASN A 169 -14.06 6.57 13.56
N ARG A 170 -15.11 5.76 13.43
CA ARG A 170 -15.24 4.44 14.08
C ARG A 170 -14.62 3.31 13.25
N LEU A 171 -14.24 3.59 12.00
CA LEU A 171 -13.58 2.66 11.09
C LEU A 171 -12.12 3.07 10.88
N LEU A 172 -11.28 2.13 10.48
CA LEU A 172 -9.89 2.36 10.07
C LEU A 172 -9.81 2.43 8.54
N VAL A 173 -8.82 3.16 8.01
CA VAL A 173 -8.48 3.03 6.58
C VAL A 173 -7.69 1.74 6.37
N ASP A 174 -7.80 1.19 5.17
CA ASP A 174 -6.91 0.12 4.70
C ASP A 174 -5.91 0.78 3.75
N LEU A 175 -4.66 0.92 4.19
CA LEU A 175 -3.59 1.62 3.47
C LEU A 175 -2.71 0.64 2.68
N ALA A 176 -3.27 -0.36 2.01
CA ALA A 176 -2.50 -1.10 1.01
C ALA A 176 -2.55 -0.43 -0.36
N LEU A 177 -1.84 0.69 -0.54
CA LEU A 177 -0.82 0.79 -1.58
C LEU A 177 -0.13 2.15 -1.59
N VAL A 178 1.14 2.05 -1.93
CA VAL A 178 2.09 3.11 -2.29
C VAL A 178 1.52 3.91 -3.48
N VAL A 179 1.60 5.24 -3.41
CA VAL A 179 1.19 6.20 -4.46
C VAL A 179 -0.32 6.44 -4.53
N LEU A 180 -0.83 7.33 -3.67
CA LEU A 180 -2.06 8.06 -4.01
C LEU A 180 -1.67 9.11 -5.06
N LEU A 181 -2.00 8.86 -6.32
CA LEU A 181 -1.98 9.85 -7.39
C LEU A 181 -3.24 10.72 -7.27
N CYS A 182 -3.09 12.01 -6.99
CA CYS A 182 -4.13 13.03 -7.22
C CYS A 182 -4.01 13.59 -8.64
#